data_AF-A0A4Y9T5K3-F1
#
_entry.id   AF-A0A4Y9T5K3-F1
#
_cell.length_a   1.000
_cell.length_b   1.000
_cell.length_c   1.000
_cell.angle_alpha   90.00
_cell.angle_beta   90.00
_cell.angle_gamma   90.00
#
_symmetry.space_group_name_H-M   'P 1'
#
loop_
_entity.id
_entity.type
_entity.pdbx_description
1 polymer ?
#
loop_
_entity_poly.entity_id
_entity_poly.type
_entity_poly.pdbx_seq_one_letter_code
_entity_poly.pdbx_strand_id
1 'polypeptide(L)'
;MRIGVMAAAVLVVLAGCAGQRSAPGGEVALPEQGIVVRALRLSAHGYILDLRYRVTDAEKAARLLDAHNKVELLDLTHGAKLGVAESPVIGAMRQTARNRTVYTDRDYFVLFANPGRAVRAGDSVRLAVNGLAVAPLTVN
;
A
#
# COMPACT_ATOMS: atom_id res chain seq x y z
N MET A 1 8.49 -46.02 -57.33
CA MET A 1 7.94 -44.89 -58.09
C MET A 1 6.55 -44.62 -57.52
N ARG A 2 6.29 -43.66 -56.64
CA ARG A 2 6.70 -42.24 -56.59
C ARG A 2 6.87 -41.77 -55.14
N ILE A 3 7.83 -40.89 -54.98
CA ILE A 3 8.21 -40.17 -53.76
C ILE A 3 7.18 -39.05 -53.55
N GLY A 4 6.60 -38.96 -52.35
CA GLY A 4 5.71 -37.88 -51.94
C GLY A 4 6.25 -37.24 -50.67
N VAL A 5 7.12 -36.24 -50.85
CA VAL A 5 7.63 -35.37 -49.78
C VAL A 5 6.45 -34.51 -49.30
N MET A 6 6.01 -34.70 -48.06
CA MET A 6 5.15 -33.72 -47.38
C MET A 6 5.96 -33.08 -46.27
N ALA A 7 6.29 -31.80 -46.50
CA ALA A 7 6.96 -30.94 -45.55
C ALA A 7 6.07 -30.74 -44.32
N ALA A 8 6.50 -31.29 -43.18
CA ALA A 8 5.91 -30.97 -41.88
C ALA A 8 6.49 -29.63 -41.41
N ALA A 9 5.66 -28.59 -41.49
CA ALA A 9 5.97 -27.29 -40.89
C ALA A 9 6.02 -27.43 -39.37
N VAL A 10 7.22 -27.29 -38.80
CA VAL A 10 7.45 -27.25 -37.36
C VAL A 10 6.94 -25.89 -36.86
N LEU A 11 5.74 -25.87 -36.30
CA LEU A 11 5.20 -24.72 -35.58
C LEU A 11 5.86 -24.70 -34.19
N VAL A 12 6.97 -23.98 -34.07
CA VAL A 12 7.60 -23.67 -32.77
C VAL A 12 6.67 -22.71 -32.03
N VAL A 13 5.78 -23.26 -31.21
CA VAL A 13 5.02 -22.47 -30.24
C VAL A 13 5.99 -22.09 -29.13
N LEU A 14 6.57 -20.89 -29.24
CA LEU A 14 7.15 -20.19 -28.10
C LEU A 14 6.01 -19.93 -27.11
N ALA A 15 5.78 -20.89 -26.21
CA ALA A 15 5.00 -20.69 -25.02
C ALA A 15 5.76 -19.66 -24.17
N GLY A 16 5.48 -18.38 -24.43
CA GLY A 16 5.91 -17.30 -23.59
C GLY A 16 5.48 -17.63 -22.18
N CYS A 17 6.43 -17.68 -21.26
CA CYS A 17 6.15 -17.65 -19.84
C CYS A 17 5.42 -16.33 -19.54
N ALA A 18 4.12 -16.31 -19.76
CA ALA A 18 3.20 -15.35 -19.15
C ALA A 18 3.14 -15.73 -17.67
N GLY A 19 4.27 -15.52 -16.99
CA GLY A 19 4.35 -15.52 -15.56
C GLY A 19 3.49 -14.36 -15.09
N GLN A 20 2.23 -14.64 -14.78
CA GLN A 20 1.51 -13.88 -13.77
C GLN A 20 2.26 -14.11 -12.45
N ARG A 21 3.38 -13.40 -12.27
CA ARG A 21 3.82 -13.02 -10.95
C ARG A 21 2.76 -12.07 -10.45
N SER A 22 1.76 -12.59 -9.75
CA SER A 22 1.05 -11.80 -8.76
C SER A 22 2.13 -11.24 -7.84
N ALA A 23 2.50 -9.98 -8.04
CA ALA A 23 3.46 -9.32 -7.18
C ALA A 23 2.92 -9.43 -5.74
N PRO A 24 3.73 -9.87 -4.76
CA PRO A 24 3.32 -9.78 -3.37
C PRO A 24 3.23 -8.28 -3.04
N GLY A 25 2.00 -7.78 -2.92
CA GLY A 25 1.70 -6.36 -2.76
C GLY A 25 0.70 -5.81 -3.77
N GLY A 26 -0.42 -6.50 -3.94
CA GLY A 26 -1.54 -6.00 -4.75
C GLY A 26 -2.07 -4.68 -4.19
N GLU A 27 -2.50 -3.81 -5.09
CA GLU A 27 -3.19 -2.58 -4.75
C GLU A 27 -4.52 -2.89 -4.03
N VAL A 28 -4.78 -2.28 -2.87
CA VAL A 28 -5.97 -2.55 -2.05
C VAL A 28 -6.93 -1.35 -2.08
N ALA A 29 -8.11 -1.53 -2.67
CA ALA A 29 -9.15 -0.50 -2.70
C ALA A 29 -9.91 -0.41 -1.38
N LEU A 30 -10.01 0.81 -0.83
CA LEU A 30 -10.73 1.14 0.40
C LEU A 30 -11.82 2.17 0.07
N PRO A 31 -12.96 1.72 -0.50
CA PRO A 31 -13.99 2.62 -1.04
C PRO A 31 -14.68 3.48 0.02
N GLU A 32 -14.77 3.00 1.26
CA GLU A 32 -15.34 3.73 2.39
C GLU A 32 -14.45 4.90 2.84
N GLN A 33 -13.15 4.85 2.51
CA GLN A 33 -12.18 5.89 2.83
C GLN A 33 -11.81 6.70 1.59
N GLY A 34 -12.37 6.36 0.42
CA GLY A 34 -12.08 7.07 -0.82
C GLY A 34 -10.63 6.96 -1.25
N ILE A 35 -9.95 5.85 -0.94
CA ILE A 35 -8.54 5.67 -1.30
C ILE A 35 -8.29 4.29 -1.89
N VAL A 36 -7.17 4.20 -2.60
CA VAL A 36 -6.60 2.93 -3.02
C VAL A 36 -5.14 2.86 -2.55
N VAL A 37 -4.85 1.88 -1.71
CA VAL A 37 -3.52 1.66 -1.13
C VAL A 37 -2.62 1.04 -2.20
N ARG A 38 -1.59 1.78 -2.58
CA ARG A 38 -0.60 1.38 -3.57
C ARG A 38 0.46 0.46 -2.98
N ALA A 39 0.90 0.75 -1.75
CA ALA A 39 1.90 -0.04 -1.06
C ALA A 39 1.87 0.22 0.44
N LEU A 40 2.18 -0.81 1.22
CA LEU A 40 2.60 -0.71 2.61
C LEU A 40 3.88 -1.52 2.75
N ARG A 41 5.01 -0.85 2.99
CA ARG A 41 6.33 -1.49 2.98
C ARG A 41 7.17 -1.10 4.19
N LEU A 42 8.09 -1.97 4.55
CA LEU A 42 9.16 -1.62 5.49
C LEU A 42 10.22 -0.74 4.79
N SER A 43 10.71 0.26 5.51
CA SER A 43 11.75 1.20 5.09
C SER A 43 12.65 1.54 6.28
N ALA A 44 13.72 2.31 6.04
CA ALA A 44 14.67 2.72 7.08
C ALA A 44 15.13 1.52 7.94
N HIS A 45 15.57 0.43 7.29
CA HIS A 45 15.94 -0.84 7.95
C HIS A 45 14.86 -1.43 8.88
N GLY A 46 13.59 -1.27 8.49
CA GLY A 46 12.43 -1.80 9.22
C GLY A 46 11.93 -0.90 10.33
N TYR A 47 12.53 0.27 10.56
CA TYR A 47 12.08 1.22 11.58
C TYR A 47 10.91 2.10 11.15
N ILE A 48 10.56 2.11 9.86
CA ILE A 48 9.43 2.88 9.33
C ILE A 48 8.57 2.00 8.42
N LEU A 49 7.25 2.08 8.59
CA LEU A 49 6.30 1.64 7.57
C LEU A 49 5.93 2.81 6.67
N ASP A 50 6.13 2.65 5.37
CA ASP A 50 5.79 3.62 4.35
C ASP A 50 4.48 3.19 3.66
N LEU A 51 3.38 3.86 4.02
CA LEU A 51 2.07 3.70 3.39
C LEU A 51 1.94 4.69 2.24
N ARG A 52 1.73 4.16 1.03
CA ARG A 52 1.41 4.93 -0.18
C ARG A 52 -0.01 4.64 -0.62
N TYR A 53 -0.77 5.67 -0.95
CA TYR A 53 -2.15 5.53 -1.43
C TYR A 53 -2.52 6.64 -2.40
N ARG A 54 -3.47 6.37 -3.29
CA ARG A 54 -4.11 7.37 -4.15
C ARG A 54 -5.51 7.68 -3.62
N VAL A 55 -5.91 8.94 -3.67
CA VAL A 55 -7.30 9.31 -3.37
C VAL A 55 -8.18 9.04 -4.59
N THR A 56 -9.32 8.38 -4.41
CA THR A 56 -10.35 8.21 -5.44
C THR A 56 -11.61 9.01 -5.15
N ASP A 57 -11.85 9.38 -3.89
CA ASP A 57 -12.99 10.20 -3.47
C ASP A 57 -12.50 11.21 -2.41
N ALA A 58 -12.54 12.49 -2.76
CA ALA A 58 -12.00 13.57 -1.95
C ALA A 58 -12.76 13.77 -0.62
N GLU A 59 -14.08 13.58 -0.63
CA GLU A 59 -14.92 13.78 0.55
C GLU A 59 -14.65 12.68 1.59
N LYS A 60 -14.62 11.42 1.14
CA LYS A 60 -14.35 10.28 2.02
C LYS A 60 -12.92 10.29 2.56
N ALA A 61 -11.95 10.68 1.72
CA ALA A 61 -10.54 10.74 2.12
C ALA A 61 -10.19 11.93 3.02
N ALA A 62 -11.08 12.93 3.14
CA ALA A 62 -10.83 14.14 3.92
C ALA A 62 -10.39 13.83 5.36
N ARG A 63 -10.99 12.82 5.99
CA ARG A 63 -10.62 12.42 7.37
C ARG A 63 -9.17 11.94 7.49
N LEU A 64 -8.65 11.25 6.48
CA LEU A 64 -7.27 10.75 6.48
C LEU A 64 -6.26 11.88 6.23
N LEU A 65 -6.67 12.95 5.53
CA LEU A 65 -5.83 14.09 5.18
C LEU A 65 -6.00 15.30 6.12
N ASP A 66 -6.92 15.24 7.07
CA ASP A 66 -7.05 16.23 8.13
C ASP A 66 -5.92 16.06 9.16
N ALA A 67 -5.16 17.14 9.38
CA ALA A 67 -4.05 17.18 10.31
C ALA A 67 -4.47 16.95 11.77
N HIS A 68 -5.72 17.24 12.13
CA HIS A 68 -6.23 17.08 13.50
C HIS A 68 -6.60 15.62 13.82
N ASN A 69 -6.79 14.80 12.79
CA ASN A 69 -7.14 13.40 12.98
C ASN A 69 -5.88 12.57 13.23
N LYS A 70 -5.95 11.73 14.26
CA LYS A 70 -4.91 10.75 14.57
C LYS A 70 -5.00 9.60 13.58
N VAL A 71 -3.93 9.35 12.85
CA VAL A 71 -3.80 8.20 11.94
C VAL A 71 -2.81 7.23 12.55
N GLU A 72 -3.15 5.95 12.60
CA GLU A 72 -2.30 4.90 13.18
C GLU A 72 -2.45 3.57 12.44
N LEU A 73 -1.44 2.71 12.52
CA LEU A 73 -1.56 1.29 12.15
C LEU A 73 -1.72 0.46 13.42
N LEU A 74 -2.70 -0.44 13.41
CA LEU A 74 -2.96 -1.39 14.48
C LEU A 74 -2.41 -2.75 14.05
N ASP A 75 -1.40 -3.25 14.74
CA ASP A 75 -0.87 -4.59 14.53
C ASP A 75 -1.83 -5.63 15.12
N LEU A 76 -2.34 -6.52 14.25
CA LEU A 76 -3.29 -7.56 14.63
C LEU A 76 -2.64 -8.73 15.36
N THR A 77 -1.34 -8.94 15.16
CA THR A 77 -0.60 -10.08 15.71
C THR A 77 -0.07 -9.76 17.09
N HIS A 78 0.56 -8.60 17.26
CA HIS A 78 1.25 -8.25 18.50
C HIS A 78 0.54 -7.14 19.31
N GLY A 79 -0.57 -6.59 18.80
CA GLY A 79 -1.35 -5.56 19.49
C GLY A 79 -0.67 -4.18 19.56
N ALA A 80 0.40 -3.98 18.80
CA ALA A 80 1.09 -2.69 18.72
C ALA A 80 0.23 -1.63 18.03
N LYS A 81 0.34 -0.38 18.51
CA LYS A 81 -0.23 0.79 17.85
C LYS A 81 0.89 1.67 17.33
N LEU A 82 1.00 1.76 16.01
CA LEU A 82 2.08 2.47 15.34
C LEU A 82 1.57 3.84 14.90
N GLY A 83 2.06 4.88 15.56
CA GLY A 83 1.75 6.27 15.24
C GLY A 83 2.52 6.77 14.02
N VAL A 84 2.08 7.91 13.49
CA VAL A 84 2.82 8.64 12.45
C VAL A 84 4.22 8.96 12.99
N ALA A 85 5.25 8.71 12.18
CA ALA A 85 6.62 9.07 12.54
C ALA A 85 6.74 10.60 12.62
N GLU A 86 7.48 11.08 13.61
CA GLU A 86 7.73 12.51 13.80
C GLU A 86 9.22 12.79 13.80
N SER A 87 9.60 13.94 13.25
CA SER A 87 10.95 14.48 13.35
C SER A 87 10.91 15.84 14.06
N PRO A 88 11.89 16.15 14.93
CA PRO A 88 11.92 17.41 15.66
C PRO A 88 11.91 18.67 14.79
N VAL A 89 12.32 18.55 13.51
CA VAL A 89 12.46 19.69 12.59
C VAL A 89 11.27 19.82 11.64
N ILE A 90 10.78 18.71 11.11
CA ILE A 90 9.72 18.70 10.08
C ILE A 90 8.35 18.30 10.62
N GLY A 91 8.26 17.82 11.87
CA GLY A 91 7.04 17.36 12.50
C GLY A 91 6.58 15.99 11.97
N ALA A 92 5.26 15.78 11.94
CA ALA A 92 4.64 14.54 11.50
C ALA A 92 4.90 14.25 10.01
N MET A 93 5.47 13.08 9.73
CA MET A 93 5.86 12.64 8.39
C MET A 93 4.66 12.05 7.62
N ARG A 94 3.68 12.90 7.36
CA ARG A 94 2.51 12.61 6.54
C ARG A 94 2.13 13.81 5.69
N GLN A 95 1.47 13.55 4.58
CA GLN A 95 0.81 14.61 3.83
C GLN A 95 -0.58 14.89 4.41
N THR A 96 -0.96 16.15 4.37
CA THR A 96 -2.28 16.65 4.80
C THR A 96 -2.87 17.54 3.72
N ALA A 97 -4.18 17.74 3.76
CA ALA A 97 -4.88 18.61 2.81
C ALA A 97 -4.51 20.08 3.08
N ARG A 98 -3.90 20.75 2.11
CA ARG A 98 -3.68 22.19 2.16
C ARG A 98 -4.97 22.90 1.75
N ASN A 99 -5.34 23.97 2.47
CA ASN A 99 -6.54 24.77 2.19
C ASN A 99 -7.83 23.93 2.08
N ARG A 100 -7.93 22.84 2.86
CA ARG A 100 -9.06 21.89 2.82
C ARG A 100 -9.34 21.28 1.44
N THR A 101 -8.35 21.28 0.55
CA THR A 101 -8.47 20.71 -0.79
C THR A 101 -7.75 19.36 -0.86
N VAL A 102 -8.49 18.34 -1.27
CA VAL A 102 -7.99 16.98 -1.50
C VAL A 102 -7.99 16.72 -3.01
N TYR A 103 -6.86 16.25 -3.54
CA TYR A 103 -6.66 16.00 -4.96
C TYR A 103 -6.76 14.50 -5.25
N THR A 104 -7.63 14.10 -6.17
CA THR A 104 -7.86 12.69 -6.54
C THR A 104 -6.83 12.14 -7.54
N ASP A 105 -6.01 13.01 -8.12
CA ASP A 105 -4.97 12.67 -9.09
C ASP A 105 -3.57 12.51 -8.47
N ARG A 106 -3.48 12.51 -7.13
CA ARG A 106 -2.19 12.48 -6.41
C ARG A 106 -2.00 11.21 -5.59
N ASP A 107 -0.75 10.78 -5.55
CA ASP A 107 -0.29 9.79 -4.58
C ASP A 107 0.16 10.48 -3.30
N TYR A 108 -0.40 10.00 -2.20
CA TYR A 108 -0.13 10.48 -0.86
C TYR A 108 0.70 9.46 -0.08
N PHE A 109 1.33 9.93 1.00
CA PHE A 109 2.03 9.06 1.92
C PHE A 109 1.77 9.38 3.39
N VAL A 110 1.90 8.35 4.21
CA VAL A 110 2.03 8.42 5.67
C VAL A 110 3.17 7.49 6.08
N LEU A 111 4.12 8.01 6.85
CA LEU A 111 5.16 7.21 7.46
C LEU A 111 4.78 6.90 8.91
N PHE A 112 4.83 5.63 9.29
CA PHE A 112 4.57 5.19 10.66
C PHE A 112 5.85 4.70 11.32
N ALA A 113 6.04 5.03 12.58
CA ALA A 113 7.17 4.54 13.36
C ALA A 113 6.97 3.05 13.69
N ASN A 114 8.02 2.24 13.54
CA ASN A 114 8.05 0.83 13.91
C ASN A 114 9.11 0.59 15.00
N PRO A 115 8.85 1.01 16.25
CA PRO A 115 9.81 0.87 17.34
C PRO A 115 10.15 -0.61 17.57
N GLY A 116 11.45 -0.90 17.73
CA GLY A 116 11.92 -2.26 17.94
C GLY A 116 11.71 -3.22 16.77
N ARG A 117 11.30 -2.74 15.58
CA ARG A 117 10.88 -3.57 14.44
C ARG A 117 9.78 -4.57 14.84
N ALA A 118 8.78 -4.07 15.56
CA ALA A 118 7.66 -4.87 16.04
C ALA A 118 6.89 -5.53 14.89
N VAL A 119 6.61 -4.78 13.83
CA VAL A 119 5.97 -5.29 12.61
C VAL A 119 7.02 -5.71 11.58
N ARG A 120 6.77 -6.84 10.91
CA ARG A 120 7.64 -7.47 9.91
C ARG A 120 6.93 -7.62 8.56
N ALA A 121 7.68 -7.93 7.52
CA ALA A 121 7.10 -8.25 6.22
C ALA A 121 6.23 -9.51 6.34
N GLY A 122 5.06 -9.48 5.69
CA GLY A 122 4.03 -10.51 5.78
C GLY A 122 3.00 -10.29 6.90
N ASP A 123 3.28 -9.42 7.87
CA ASP A 123 2.33 -9.14 8.96
C ASP A 123 1.09 -8.40 8.45
N SER A 124 -0.03 -8.63 9.14
CA SER A 124 -1.29 -7.94 8.87
C SER A 124 -1.52 -6.83 9.88
N VAL A 125 -1.75 -5.62 9.37
CA VAL A 125 -2.07 -4.44 10.18
C VAL A 125 -3.40 -3.83 9.73
N ARG A 126 -4.05 -3.01 10.57
CA ARG A 126 -5.22 -2.22 10.16
C ARG A 126 -4.91 -0.74 10.20
N LEU A 127 -5.22 -0.03 9.11
CA LEU A 127 -5.25 1.43 9.14
C LEU A 127 -6.40 1.87 10.05
N ALA A 128 -6.12 2.83 10.94
CA ALA A 128 -7.12 3.42 11.81
C ALA A 128 -7.05 4.94 11.79
N VAL A 129 -8.22 5.58 11.86
CA VAL A 129 -8.37 7.03 12.00
C VAL A 129 -9.17 7.31 13.27
N ASN A 130 -8.59 8.06 14.21
CA ASN A 130 -9.15 8.30 15.54
C ASN A 130 -9.58 7.00 16.25
N GLY A 131 -8.77 5.94 16.14
CA GLY A 131 -9.06 4.62 16.72
C GLY A 131 -10.10 3.78 15.96
N LEU A 132 -10.80 4.34 14.96
CA LEU A 132 -11.72 3.57 14.12
C LEU A 132 -10.93 2.81 13.07
N ALA A 133 -10.91 1.49 13.23
CA ALA A 133 -10.18 0.61 12.33
C ALA A 133 -10.94 0.46 11.00
N VAL A 134 -10.22 0.67 9.91
CA VAL A 134 -10.73 0.66 8.54
C VAL A 134 -10.68 -0.75 7.98
N ALA A 135 -9.51 -1.17 7.49
CA ALA A 135 -9.33 -2.40 6.74
C ALA A 135 -7.96 -3.02 7.02
N PRO A 136 -7.85 -4.36 6.94
CA PRO A 136 -6.57 -5.04 7.04
C PRO A 136 -5.72 -4.79 5.78
N LEU A 137 -4.43 -4.61 5.98
CA LEU A 137 -3.39 -4.41 4.98
C LEU A 137 -2.23 -5.36 5.31
N THR A 138 -1.65 -5.95 4.29
CA THR A 138 -0.44 -6.77 4.43
C THR A 138 0.80 -5.91 4.21
N VAL A 139 1.80 -6.10 5.05
CA VAL A 139 3.11 -5.44 4.91
C VAL A 139 3.95 -6.23 3.90
N ASN A 140 4.45 -5.55 2.87
CA ASN A 140 5.32 -6.15 1.85
C ASN A 140 6.80 -5.92 2.14
#